data_AF-A0A537SVP3-F1
#
_entry.id   AF-A0A537SVP3-F1
#
_cell.length_a   1.000
_cell.length_b   1.000
_cell.length_c   1.000
_cell.angle_alpha   90.00
_cell.angle_beta   90.00
_cell.angle_gamma   90.00
#
_symmetry.space_group_name_H-M   'P 1'
#
loop_
_entity.id
_entity.type
_entity.pdbx_description
1 polymer ?
#
loop_
_entity_poly.entity_id
_entity_poly.type
_entity_poly.pdbx_seq_one_letter_code
_entity_poly.pdbx_strand_id
1 'polypeptide(L)'
;MALQHRVPAVSVPRWFADEGGLMSYSAIYADLFRKAAVYVDKILKGAQPADLPVEQPTHFQLLINMKTANALVITVPATLLARADRVM
;
A
#
# COMPACT_ATOMS: atom_id res chain seq x y z
N MET A 1 2.76 16.58 -8.66
CA MET A 1 4.21 16.51 -8.97
C MET A 1 4.51 15.49 -10.07
N ALA A 2 4.38 14.17 -9.86
CA ALA A 2 4.77 13.17 -10.86
C ALA A 2 4.02 13.29 -12.21
N LEU A 3 2.69 13.33 -12.19
CA LEU A 3 1.87 13.47 -13.41
C LEU A 3 2.10 14.83 -14.12
N GLN A 4 2.35 15.90 -13.36
CA GLN A 4 2.64 17.24 -13.91
C GLN A 4 3.90 17.26 -14.76
N HIS A 5 4.89 16.43 -14.42
CA HIS A 5 6.12 16.28 -15.20
C HIS A 5 6.08 15.08 -16.16
N ARG A 6 4.91 14.45 -16.33
CA ARG A 6 4.71 13.24 -17.14
C ARG A 6 5.66 12.09 -16.77
N VAL A 7 6.02 11.98 -15.50
CA VAL A 7 6.89 10.92 -15.00
C VAL A 7 6.02 9.83 -14.34
N PRO A 8 6.11 8.57 -14.78
CA PRO A 8 5.48 7.47 -14.07
C PRO A 8 6.18 7.29 -12.72
N ALA A 9 5.39 7.25 -11.66
CA ALA A 9 5.91 7.09 -10.31
C ALA A 9 5.11 6.05 -9.52
N VAL A 10 5.82 5.32 -8.68
CA VAL A 10 5.27 4.30 -7.77
C VAL A 10 5.67 4.69 -6.35
N SER A 11 4.76 4.51 -5.40
CA SER A 11 5.05 4.77 -3.99
C SER A 11 4.35 3.76 -3.09
N VAL A 12 4.70 3.76 -1.80
CA VAL A 12 4.09 2.88 -0.81
C VAL A 12 2.65 3.34 -0.49
N PRO A 13 2.40 4.56 0.03
CA PRO A 13 1.09 4.88 0.55
C PRO A 13 -0.03 4.78 -0.50
N ARG A 14 -1.14 4.17 -0.11
CA ARG A 14 -2.35 4.02 -0.95
C ARG A 14 -2.77 5.32 -1.63
N TRP A 15 -2.83 6.39 -0.85
CA TRP A 15 -3.30 7.70 -1.28
C TRP A 15 -2.45 8.28 -2.42
N PHE A 16 -1.21 7.82 -2.59
CA PHE A 16 -0.36 8.26 -3.69
C PHE A 16 -0.97 7.93 -5.05
N ALA A 17 -1.52 6.73 -5.21
CA ALA A 17 -2.19 6.36 -6.45
C ALA A 17 -3.49 7.16 -6.59
N ASP A 18 -4.23 7.39 -5.51
CA ASP A 18 -5.49 8.17 -5.53
C ASP A 18 -5.23 9.65 -5.93
N GLU A 19 -4.08 10.20 -5.58
CA GLU A 19 -3.66 11.59 -5.90
C GLU A 19 -2.96 11.73 -7.27
N GLY A 20 -3.00 10.70 -8.11
CA GLY A 20 -2.47 10.76 -9.48
C GLY A 20 -1.05 10.23 -9.64
N GLY A 21 -0.54 9.47 -8.68
CA GLY A 21 0.54 8.51 -8.91
C GLY A 21 0.10 7.40 -9.86
N LEU A 22 1.06 6.68 -10.46
CA LEU A 22 0.73 5.59 -11.39
C LEU A 22 0.28 4.33 -10.63
N MET A 23 1.04 3.95 -9.60
CA MET A 23 0.76 2.74 -8.81
C MET A 23 1.13 2.96 -7.34
N SER A 24 0.49 2.17 -6.46
CA SER A 24 0.97 1.98 -5.10
C SER A 24 1.00 0.51 -4.71
N TYR A 25 2.01 0.10 -3.96
CA TYR A 25 2.10 -1.23 -3.37
C TYR A 25 2.45 -1.12 -1.89
N SER A 26 1.54 -1.51 -1.00
CA SER A 26 1.74 -1.38 0.44
C SER A 26 1.03 -2.44 1.25
N ALA A 27 1.50 -2.62 2.48
CA ALA A 27 0.70 -3.22 3.52
C ALA A 27 -0.60 -2.41 3.76
N ILE A 28 -1.61 -3.08 4.31
CA ILE A 28 -2.85 -2.43 4.73
C ILE A 28 -2.62 -1.81 6.12
N TYR A 29 -2.44 -0.48 6.17
CA TYR A 29 -2.14 0.23 7.41
C TYR A 29 -3.19 0.00 8.51
N ALA A 30 -4.47 -0.10 8.16
CA ALA A 30 -5.53 -0.40 9.12
C ALA A 30 -5.31 -1.75 9.83
N ASP A 31 -4.83 -2.76 9.11
CA ASP A 31 -4.51 -4.07 9.69
C ASP A 31 -3.26 -4.01 10.57
N LEU A 32 -2.25 -3.24 10.15
CA LEU A 32 -1.05 -2.99 10.97
C LEU A 32 -1.40 -2.31 12.29
N PHE A 33 -2.27 -1.30 12.28
CA PHE A 33 -2.71 -0.63 13.50
C PHE A 33 -3.55 -1.54 14.40
N ARG A 34 -4.40 -2.41 13.83
CA ARG A 34 -5.15 -3.41 14.61
C ARG A 34 -4.20 -4.39 15.30
N LYS A 35 -3.16 -4.85 14.61
CA LYS A 35 -2.12 -5.71 15.20
C LYS A 35 -1.33 -4.98 16.28
N ALA A 36 -0.94 -3.73 16.04
CA ALA A 36 -0.27 -2.90 17.04
C ALA A 36 -1.11 -2.72 18.31
N ALA A 37 -2.42 -2.55 18.19
CA ALA A 37 -3.32 -2.45 19.34
C ALA A 37 -3.32 -3.73 20.21
N VAL A 38 -3.17 -4.91 19.60
CA VAL A 38 -3.02 -6.18 20.34
C VAL A 38 -1.71 -6.19 21.15
N TYR A 39 -0.62 -5.62 20.62
CA TYR A 39 0.64 -5.51 21.35
C TYR A 39 0.49 -4.56 22.54
N VAL A 40 -0.16 -3.41 22.32
CA VAL A 40 -0.47 -2.46 23.40
C VAL A 40 -1.27 -3.14 24.52
N ASP A 41 -2.32 -3.90 24.19
CA ASP A 41 -3.12 -4.64 25.18
C ASP A 41 -2.27 -5.64 25.98
N LYS A 42 -1.40 -6.42 25.32
CA LYS A 42 -0.49 -7.37 25.99
C LYS A 42 0.47 -6.67 26.94
N ILE A 43 1.08 -5.56 26.51
CA ILE A 43 2.04 -4.80 27.30
C ILE A 43 1.35 -4.18 28.52
N LEU A 44 0.16 -3.60 28.35
CA LEU A 44 -0.63 -3.05 29.45
C LEU A 44 -1.06 -4.12 30.48
N LYS A 45 -1.14 -5.39 30.06
CA LYS A 45 -1.38 -6.56 30.93
C LYS A 45 -0.11 -7.16 31.54
N GLY A 46 1.06 -6.55 31.32
CA GLY A 46 2.33 -6.93 31.95
C GLY A 46 3.27 -7.78 31.08
N ALA A 47 2.98 -8.00 29.80
CA ALA A 47 3.94 -8.65 28.91
C ALA A 47 5.18 -7.78 28.69
N GLN A 48 6.38 -8.35 28.80
CA GLN A 48 7.62 -7.65 28.53
C GLN A 48 7.80 -7.44 27.02
N PRO A 49 8.02 -6.21 26.52
CA PRO A 49 8.15 -5.96 25.08
C PRO A 49 9.24 -6.77 24.38
N ALA A 50 10.32 -7.11 25.09
CA ALA A 50 11.42 -7.92 24.55
C ALA A 50 11.04 -9.38 24.25
N ASP A 51 9.95 -9.88 24.86
CA ASP A 51 9.47 -11.25 24.66
C ASP A 51 8.39 -11.33 23.57
N LEU A 52 7.89 -10.17 23.10
CA LEU A 52 6.90 -10.12 22.03
C LEU A 52 7.60 -10.22 20.67
N PRO A 53 7.19 -11.15 19.78
CA PRO A 53 7.84 -11.29 18.47
C PRO A 53 7.61 -10.05 17.62
N VAL A 54 8.50 -9.75 16.67
CA VAL A 54 8.23 -8.71 15.66
C VAL A 54 7.35 -9.32 14.57
N GLU A 55 6.14 -8.80 14.41
CA GLU A 55 5.23 -9.22 13.34
C GLU A 55 5.48 -8.45 12.03
N GLN A 56 5.53 -9.17 10.91
CA GLN A 56 5.56 -8.58 9.57
C GLN A 56 4.15 -8.56 8.95
N PRO A 57 3.86 -7.59 8.06
CA PRO A 57 2.64 -7.63 7.24
C PRO A 57 2.63 -8.88 6.36
N THR A 58 1.50 -9.58 6.36
CA THR A 58 1.25 -10.74 5.48
C THR A 58 0.35 -10.38 4.30
N HIS A 59 -0.33 -9.24 4.36
CA HIS A 59 -1.24 -8.75 3.33
C HIS A 59 -0.74 -7.43 2.78
N PHE A 60 -0.67 -7.39 1.46
CA PHE A 60 -0.30 -6.21 0.69
C PHE A 60 -1.37 -5.96 -0.36
N GLN A 61 -1.55 -4.70 -0.70
CA GLN A 61 -2.46 -4.26 -1.75
C GLN A 61 -1.68 -3.59 -2.87
N LEU A 62 -2.02 -3.96 -4.12
CA LEU A 62 -1.58 -3.32 -5.34
C LEU A 62 -2.70 -2.47 -5.91
N LEU A 63 -2.45 -1.16 -6.04
CA LEU A 63 -3.34 -0.23 -6.71
C LEU A 63 -2.71 0.26 -8.01
N ILE A 64 -3.54 0.36 -9.05
CA ILE A 64 -3.14 0.89 -10.36
C ILE A 64 -4.12 1.99 -10.76
N ASN A 65 -3.57 3.17 -11.07
CA ASN A 65 -4.32 4.32 -11.57
C ASN A 65 -4.28 4.34 -13.11
N MET A 66 -5.33 3.85 -13.74
CA MET A 66 -5.50 3.81 -15.19
C MET A 66 -5.73 5.19 -15.78
N LYS A 67 -6.29 6.14 -15.03
CA LYS A 67 -6.36 7.54 -15.49
C LYS A 67 -4.96 8.12 -15.70
N THR A 68 -4.06 7.89 -14.76
CA THR A 68 -2.64 8.28 -14.87
C THR A 68 -1.95 7.49 -15.97
N ALA A 69 -2.14 6.17 -16.04
CA ALA A 69 -1.54 5.34 -17.10
C ALA A 69 -1.92 5.84 -18.50
N ASN A 70 -3.21 6.13 -18.73
CA ASN A 70 -3.71 6.66 -19.99
C ASN A 70 -3.15 8.04 -20.31
N ALA A 71 -3.09 8.95 -19.31
CA ALA A 71 -2.52 10.29 -19.48
C ALA A 71 -1.02 10.26 -19.81
N LEU A 72 -0.31 9.22 -19.39
CA LEU A 72 1.10 8.98 -19.68
C LEU A 72 1.34 8.08 -20.89
N VAL A 73 0.28 7.59 -21.56
CA VAL A 73 0.35 6.65 -22.69
C VAL A 73 1.10 5.36 -22.31
N ILE A 74 0.86 4.87 -21.09
CA ILE A 74 1.44 3.62 -20.58
C ILE A 74 0.42 2.49 -20.71
N THR A 75 0.77 1.49 -21.49
CA THR A 75 0.01 0.24 -21.55
C THR A 75 0.34 -0.63 -20.35
N VAL A 76 -0.63 -0.83 -19.45
CA VAL A 76 -0.48 -1.73 -18.31
C VAL A 76 -0.79 -3.17 -18.75
N PRO A 77 0.10 -4.15 -18.52
CA PRO A 77 -0.15 -5.55 -18.90
C PRO A 77 -1.40 -6.13 -18.21
N ALA A 78 -2.20 -6.91 -18.95
CA ALA A 78 -3.40 -7.56 -18.41
C ALA A 78 -3.09 -8.48 -17.22
N THR A 79 -1.93 -9.14 -17.23
CA THR A 79 -1.46 -9.99 -16.12
C THR A 79 -1.18 -9.19 -14.84
N LEU A 80 -0.80 -7.92 -14.96
CA LEU A 80 -0.58 -7.03 -13.83
C LEU A 80 -1.90 -6.47 -13.31
N LEU A 81 -2.82 -6.09 -14.21
CA LEU A 81 -4.18 -5.67 -13.84
C LEU A 81 -4.94 -6.78 -13.11
N ALA A 82 -4.80 -8.03 -13.55
CA ALA A 82 -5.43 -9.19 -12.91
C ALA A 82 -4.91 -9.45 -11.48
N ARG A 83 -3.74 -8.93 -11.12
CA ARG A 83 -3.17 -9.02 -9.76
C ARG A 83 -3.46 -7.79 -8.91
N ALA A 84 -4.02 -6.73 -9.48
CA ALA A 84 -4.30 -5.52 -8.75
C ALA A 84 -5.54 -5.71 -7.87
N ASP A 85 -5.41 -5.38 -6.59
CA ASP A 85 -6.54 -5.36 -5.66
C ASP A 85 -7.53 -4.24 -5.99
N ARG A 86 -7.04 -3.17 -6.63
CA ARG A 86 -7.89 -2.10 -7.15
C ARG A 86 -7.29 -1.44 -8.38
N VAL A 87 -8.16 -1.22 -9.36
CA VAL A 87 -7.91 -0.45 -10.57
C VAL A 87 -8.83 0.75 -10.55
N MET A 88 -8.32 1.96 -10.82
CA MET A 88 -9.08 3.21 -10.74
C MET A 88 -8.71 4.23 -11.82
#